data_AF-A0A9W9ZBM8-F1
#
_entry.id   AF-A0A9W9ZBM8-F1
#
_cell.length_a   1.000
_cell.length_b   1.000
_cell.length_c   1.000
_cell.angle_alpha   90.00
_cell.angle_beta   90.00
_cell.angle_gamma   90.00
#
_symmetry.space_group_name_H-M   'P 1'
#
loop_
_entity.id
_entity.type
_entity.pdbx_description
1 polymer ?
#
loop_
_entity_poly.entity_id
_entity_poly.type
_entity_poly.pdbx_seq_one_letter_code
_entity_poly.pdbx_strand_id
1 'polypeptide(L)'
;MDSPCGTSGCWMFLDQGCLWISWEEGFKFFEELQLDSEWSLNAGNWLWVSCSAFFHGQIPWRYVPELKTMPTKYIHEPWLAPATLQKASNCVIGLDYPERLCDHIERREVCLQRLKDVCLQIKGT
;
A
#
# COMPACT_ATOMS: atom_id res chain seq x y z
N MET A 1 6.46 7.56 -23.49
CA MET A 1 6.99 8.52 -22.49
C MET A 1 6.26 8.15 -21.22
N ASP A 2 6.74 7.11 -20.55
CA ASP A 2 5.99 6.44 -19.49
C ASP A 2 6.95 6.21 -18.34
N SER A 3 6.99 7.16 -17.41
CA SER A 3 7.75 7.03 -16.17
C SER A 3 6.96 6.13 -15.21
N PRO A 4 7.54 5.02 -14.71
CA PRO A 4 6.84 4.12 -13.80
C PRO A 4 6.90 4.71 -12.38
N CYS A 5 5.91 5.52 -12.02
CA CYS A 5 5.65 5.87 -10.62
C CYS A 5 5.06 4.65 -9.89
N GLY A 6 5.88 3.64 -9.63
CA GLY A 6 5.49 2.41 -8.91
C GLY A 6 5.49 2.55 -7.39
N THR A 7 5.89 3.70 -6.84
CA THR A 7 6.11 3.90 -5.41
C THR A 7 4.87 4.38 -4.65
N SER A 8 3.88 4.99 -5.31
CA SER A 8 2.79 5.73 -4.63
C SER A 8 1.81 4.90 -3.80
N GLY A 9 1.69 3.59 -4.05
CA GLY A 9 0.71 2.73 -3.39
C GLY A 9 1.08 2.32 -1.96
N CYS A 10 2.35 2.02 -1.68
CA CYS A 10 2.77 1.61 -0.33
C CYS A 10 2.72 2.79 0.65
N TRP A 11 2.93 4.00 0.15
CA TRP A 11 2.90 5.22 0.93
C TRP A 11 1.52 5.55 1.47
N MET A 12 0.52 5.55 0.60
CA MET A 12 -0.87 5.77 1.00
C MET A 12 -1.31 4.73 2.03
N PHE A 13 -0.86 3.48 1.90
CA PHE A 13 -1.17 2.44 2.87
C PHE A 13 -0.60 2.75 4.27
N LEU A 14 0.62 3.30 4.36
CA LEU A 14 1.29 3.61 5.62
C LEU A 14 0.69 4.83 6.35
N ASP A 15 0.40 5.90 5.64
CA ASP A 15 -0.04 7.17 6.23
C ASP A 15 -1.58 7.26 6.28
N GLN A 16 -2.19 8.13 5.49
CA GLN A 16 -3.62 8.49 5.57
C GLN A 16 -4.57 7.46 4.98
N GLY A 17 -4.09 6.41 4.31
CA GLY A 17 -4.94 5.43 3.66
C GLY A 17 -5.36 4.28 4.57
N CYS A 18 -4.47 3.74 5.41
CA CYS A 18 -4.80 2.56 6.23
C CYS A 18 -4.16 2.50 7.62
N LEU A 19 -2.83 2.65 7.73
CA LEU A 19 -2.10 2.38 8.97
C LEU A 19 -1.98 3.59 9.90
N TRP A 20 -2.12 4.82 9.38
CA TRP A 20 -2.02 6.07 10.14
C TRP A 20 -0.69 6.21 10.89
N ILE A 21 0.41 5.83 10.23
CA ILE A 21 1.78 6.01 10.71
C ILE A 21 2.29 7.37 10.24
N SER A 22 3.10 8.05 11.06
CA SER A 22 3.71 9.32 10.68
C SER A 22 4.54 9.19 9.40
N TRP A 23 4.38 10.14 8.48
CA TRP A 23 5.15 10.24 7.24
C TRP A 23 6.68 10.23 7.48
N GLU A 24 7.14 10.72 8.63
CA GLU A 24 8.56 10.75 9.00
C GLU A 24 9.17 9.34 9.08
N GLU A 25 8.41 8.35 9.52
CA GLU A 25 8.89 6.96 9.63
C GLU A 25 9.03 6.31 8.26
N GLY A 26 8.09 6.59 7.34
CA GLY A 26 8.21 6.14 5.96
C GLY A 26 9.34 6.86 5.22
N PHE A 27 9.61 8.13 5.55
CA PHE A 27 10.75 8.87 4.99
C PHE A 27 12.09 8.21 5.34
N LYS A 28 12.31 7.87 6.62
CA LYS A 28 13.52 7.17 7.08
C LYS A 28 13.75 5.85 6.33
N PHE A 29 12.68 5.05 6.17
CA PHE A 29 12.78 3.76 5.49
C PHE A 29 13.24 3.90 4.02
N PHE A 30 12.80 4.93 3.31
CA PHE A 30 13.20 5.13 1.92
C PHE A 30 14.53 5.85 1.76
N GLU A 31 14.94 6.65 2.74
CA GLU A 31 16.31 7.16 2.80
C GLU A 31 17.34 6.01 2.84
N GLU A 32 17.03 4.93 3.54
CA GLU A 32 17.92 3.76 3.65
C GLU A 32 17.91 2.85 2.41
N LEU A 33 16.76 2.65 1.77
CA LEU A 33 16.58 1.63 0.72
C LEU A 33 16.56 2.17 -0.71
N GLN A 34 16.20 3.43 -0.92
CA GLN A 34 16.07 3.99 -2.27
C GLN A 34 17.38 4.62 -2.72
N LEU A 35 17.99 4.05 -3.77
CA LEU A 35 19.27 4.50 -4.34
C LEU A 35 19.24 5.95 -4.84
N ASP A 36 18.08 6.46 -5.27
CA ASP A 36 17.88 7.82 -5.75
C ASP A 36 17.27 8.75 -4.67
N SER A 37 17.44 8.42 -3.38
CA SER A 37 16.87 9.22 -2.29
C SER A 37 17.55 10.60 -2.21
N GLU A 38 16.93 11.60 -2.83
CA GLU A 38 17.21 13.01 -2.59
C GLU A 38 16.13 13.63 -1.71
N TRP A 39 16.55 14.40 -0.69
CA TRP A 39 15.67 14.95 0.36
C TRP A 39 14.47 15.75 -0.20
N SER A 40 14.71 16.58 -1.21
CA SER A 40 13.72 17.47 -1.84
C SER A 40 12.73 16.74 -2.76
N LEU A 41 13.20 15.75 -3.53
CA LEU A 41 12.35 14.95 -4.41
C LEU A 41 11.48 13.99 -3.61
N ASN A 42 12.02 13.43 -2.52
CA ASN A 42 11.24 12.61 -1.62
C ASN A 42 10.16 13.49 -0.98
N ALA A 43 10.51 14.56 -0.25
CA ALA A 43 9.59 15.52 0.41
C ALA A 43 8.48 16.08 -0.51
N GLY A 44 8.83 16.43 -1.76
CA GLY A 44 7.86 16.92 -2.75
C GLY A 44 6.89 15.84 -3.24
N ASN A 45 7.36 14.61 -3.42
CA ASN A 45 6.49 13.48 -3.74
C ASN A 45 5.53 13.14 -2.59
N TRP A 46 5.93 13.34 -1.32
CA TRP A 46 5.06 13.13 -0.15
C TRP A 46 3.80 14.01 -0.16
N LEU A 47 3.92 15.27 -0.56
CA LEU A 47 2.76 16.18 -0.65
C LEU A 47 1.88 15.87 -1.87
N TRP A 48 2.48 15.45 -2.99
CA TRP A 48 1.78 15.23 -4.26
C TRP A 48 1.05 13.88 -4.36
N VAL A 49 1.56 12.82 -3.73
CA VAL A 49 0.94 11.48 -3.73
C VAL A 49 -0.37 11.42 -2.93
N SER A 50 -0.70 12.49 -2.19
CA SER A 50 -1.85 12.52 -1.29
C SER A 50 -3.23 12.44 -1.94
N CYS A 51 -3.45 12.57 -3.28
CA CYS A 51 -4.84 12.44 -3.81
C CYS A 51 -5.18 12.29 -5.33
N SER A 52 -4.38 11.81 -6.31
CA SER A 52 -4.83 11.87 -7.75
C SER A 52 -4.42 10.78 -8.78
N ALA A 53 -4.14 9.50 -8.48
CA ALA A 53 -3.97 8.53 -9.58
C ALA A 53 -4.22 7.05 -9.21
N PHE A 54 -4.98 6.35 -10.08
CA PHE A 54 -5.19 4.89 -10.05
C PHE A 54 -4.09 4.17 -10.88
N PHE A 55 -3.53 3.09 -10.34
CA PHE A 55 -2.50 2.28 -11.01
C PHE A 55 -3.10 1.17 -11.87
N HIS A 56 -2.80 1.17 -13.16
CA HIS A 56 -2.79 -0.02 -13.99
C HIS A 56 -1.33 -0.51 -14.03
N GLY A 57 -0.97 -1.50 -13.22
CA GLY A 57 0.44 -1.88 -12.98
C GLY A 57 0.68 -3.38 -12.82
N GLN A 58 1.90 -3.79 -13.15
CA GLN A 58 2.38 -5.16 -13.44
C GLN A 58 2.14 -6.23 -12.37
N ILE A 59 2.33 -7.48 -12.78
CA ILE A 59 1.80 -8.65 -12.10
C ILE A 59 2.69 -9.11 -10.92
N PRO A 60 2.14 -9.37 -9.72
CA PRO A 60 2.90 -9.49 -8.46
C PRO A 60 4.01 -10.56 -8.39
N TRP A 61 3.96 -11.61 -9.21
CA TRP A 61 4.86 -12.78 -9.08
C TRP A 61 6.33 -12.48 -9.32
N ARG A 62 6.67 -11.35 -9.94
CA ARG A 62 8.08 -10.95 -10.12
C ARG A 62 8.74 -10.61 -8.78
N TYR A 63 7.95 -10.11 -7.83
CA TYR A 63 8.42 -9.63 -6.53
C TYR A 63 7.97 -10.54 -5.38
N VAL A 64 6.90 -11.33 -5.57
CA VAL A 64 6.35 -12.26 -4.59
C VAL A 64 6.28 -13.65 -5.25
N PRO A 65 7.37 -14.46 -5.22
CA PRO A 65 7.43 -15.73 -5.92
C PRO A 65 6.41 -16.75 -5.40
N GLU A 66 5.94 -16.61 -4.17
CA GLU A 66 4.94 -17.48 -3.53
C GLU A 66 3.58 -17.42 -4.24
N LEU A 67 3.26 -16.29 -4.89
CA LEU A 67 1.99 -16.09 -5.60
C LEU A 67 2.05 -16.41 -7.10
N LYS A 68 3.17 -16.97 -7.59
CA LYS A 68 3.38 -17.23 -9.04
C LYS A 68 2.39 -18.22 -9.65
N THR A 69 1.97 -19.20 -8.87
CA THR A 69 1.06 -20.29 -9.24
C THR A 69 -0.41 -19.93 -9.00
N MET A 70 -0.70 -18.79 -8.37
CA MET A 70 -2.07 -18.36 -8.11
C MET A 70 -2.76 -17.91 -9.41
N PRO A 71 -4.05 -18.26 -9.62
CA PRO A 71 -4.82 -17.78 -10.76
C PRO A 71 -4.93 -16.25 -10.75
N THR A 72 -4.87 -15.63 -11.92
CA THR A 72 -4.91 -14.16 -12.10
C THR A 72 -6.12 -13.50 -11.43
N LYS A 73 -7.23 -14.23 -11.25
CA LYS A 73 -8.43 -13.75 -10.54
C LYS A 73 -8.16 -13.43 -9.06
N TYR A 74 -7.31 -14.20 -8.39
CA TYR A 74 -7.06 -14.08 -6.96
C TYR A 74 -5.68 -13.48 -6.65
N ILE A 75 -4.91 -13.07 -7.65
CA ILE A 75 -3.54 -12.61 -7.43
C ILE A 75 -3.46 -11.31 -6.65
N HIS A 76 -4.44 -10.41 -6.85
CA HIS A 76 -4.54 -9.15 -6.12
C HIS A 76 -5.22 -9.29 -4.76
N GLU A 77 -6.05 -10.33 -4.61
CA GLU A 77 -6.85 -10.58 -3.40
C GLU A 77 -6.79 -12.06 -3.01
N PRO A 78 -5.59 -12.59 -2.65
CA PRO A 78 -5.39 -14.03 -2.47
C PRO A 78 -6.16 -14.61 -1.29
N TRP A 79 -6.53 -13.77 -0.32
CA TRP A 79 -7.41 -14.11 0.80
C TRP A 79 -8.85 -14.49 0.41
N LEU A 80 -9.34 -14.09 -0.78
CA LEU A 80 -10.64 -14.52 -1.28
C LEU A 80 -10.61 -15.91 -1.91
N ALA A 81 -9.41 -16.49 -2.10
CA ALA A 81 -9.27 -17.80 -2.70
C ALA A 81 -9.81 -18.90 -1.76
N PRO A 82 -10.60 -19.88 -2.27
CA PRO A 82 -11.06 -21.01 -1.47
C PRO A 82 -9.88 -21.90 -1.05
N ALA A 83 -9.99 -22.57 0.10
CA ALA A 83 -8.91 -23.37 0.69
C ALA A 83 -8.39 -24.49 -0.23
N THR A 84 -9.24 -25.04 -1.10
CA THR A 84 -8.83 -26.03 -2.11
C THR A 84 -7.87 -25.44 -3.14
N LEU A 85 -8.10 -24.19 -3.53
CA LEU A 85 -7.30 -23.47 -4.51
C LEU A 85 -5.98 -23.01 -3.91
N GLN A 86 -5.98 -22.55 -2.64
CA GLN A 86 -4.78 -22.22 -1.88
C GLN A 86 -3.81 -23.42 -1.75
N LYS A 87 -4.36 -24.61 -1.48
CA LYS A 87 -3.56 -25.84 -1.45
C LYS A 87 -3.04 -26.22 -2.84
N ALA A 88 -3.85 -26.05 -3.89
CA ALA A 88 -3.45 -26.36 -5.26
C ALA A 88 -2.36 -25.42 -5.79
N SER A 89 -2.32 -24.18 -5.32
CA SER A 89 -1.30 -23.19 -5.66
C SER A 89 -0.06 -23.26 -4.77
N ASN A 90 -0.01 -24.12 -3.75
CA ASN A 90 1.04 -24.15 -2.73
C ASN A 90 1.25 -22.79 -2.04
N CYS A 91 0.17 -22.04 -1.84
CA CYS A 91 0.21 -20.77 -1.12
C CYS A 91 -0.99 -20.71 -0.17
N VAL A 92 -0.75 -21.04 1.10
CA VAL A 92 -1.75 -20.97 2.17
C VAL A 92 -1.63 -19.62 2.88
N ILE A 93 -2.73 -18.87 2.89
CA ILE A 93 -2.80 -17.59 3.59
C ILE A 93 -2.73 -17.84 5.11
N GLY A 94 -1.87 -17.09 5.79
CA GLY A 94 -1.51 -17.24 7.20
C GLY A 94 -0.28 -18.11 7.47
N LEU A 95 0.19 -18.91 6.49
CA LEU A 95 1.39 -19.74 6.62
C LEU A 95 2.47 -19.33 5.60
N ASP A 96 2.18 -19.48 4.31
CA ASP A 96 3.12 -19.20 3.22
C ASP A 96 3.08 -17.73 2.80
N TYR A 97 1.92 -17.09 2.95
CA TYR A 97 1.71 -15.67 2.72
C TYR A 97 0.89 -15.08 3.87
N PRO A 98 1.25 -13.93 4.45
CA PRO A 98 0.56 -13.42 5.63
C PRO A 98 -0.91 -13.09 5.36
N GLU A 99 -1.73 -13.15 6.42
CA GLU A 99 -3.08 -12.60 6.39
C GLU A 99 -3.05 -11.07 6.25
N ARG A 100 -4.16 -10.48 5.78
CA ARG A 100 -4.26 -9.03 5.70
C ARG A 100 -4.08 -8.40 7.07
N LEU A 101 -3.19 -7.42 7.17
CA LEU A 101 -2.96 -6.67 8.40
C LEU A 101 -4.21 -5.90 8.86
N CYS A 102 -5.01 -5.42 7.92
CA CYS A 102 -6.26 -4.71 8.22
C CYS A 102 -7.22 -4.74 7.04
N ASP A 103 -8.51 -4.44 7.31
CA ASP A 103 -9.48 -4.18 6.25
C ASP A 103 -9.33 -2.75 5.73
N HIS A 104 -8.99 -2.62 4.44
CA HIS A 104 -8.74 -1.34 3.80
C HIS A 104 -9.99 -0.45 3.75
N ILE A 105 -11.19 -1.03 3.68
CA ILE A 105 -12.44 -0.26 3.58
C ILE A 105 -12.74 0.40 4.93
N GLU A 106 -12.70 -0.40 6.00
CA GLU A 106 -12.97 0.10 7.35
C GLU A 106 -11.90 1.10 7.80
N ARG A 107 -10.62 0.79 7.56
CA ARG A 107 -9.52 1.67 7.95
C ARG A 107 -9.57 3.01 7.22
N ARG A 108 -9.88 3.00 5.93
CA ARG A 108 -9.98 4.24 5.15
C ARG A 108 -11.03 5.18 5.73
N GLU A 109 -12.19 4.67 6.13
CA GLU A 109 -13.25 5.52 6.70
C GLU A 109 -12.80 6.16 8.01
N VAL A 110 -12.14 5.39 8.88
CA VAL A 110 -11.57 5.90 10.13
C VAL A 110 -10.51 6.99 9.85
N CYS A 111 -9.62 6.77 8.88
CA CYS A 111 -8.59 7.73 8.50
C CYS A 111 -9.20 9.02 7.92
N LEU A 112 -10.20 8.90 7.04
CA LEU A 112 -10.91 10.06 6.49
C LEU A 112 -11.63 10.86 7.58
N GLN A 113 -12.23 10.19 8.56
CA GLN A 113 -12.88 10.88 9.67
C GLN A 113 -11.86 11.65 10.52
N ARG A 114 -10.72 11.03 10.85
CA ARG A 114 -9.63 11.70 11.58
C ARG A 114 -9.10 12.92 10.82
N LEU A 115 -8.93 12.82 9.50
CA LEU A 115 -8.52 13.95 8.67
C LEU A 115 -9.52 15.12 8.76
N LYS A 116 -10.82 14.82 8.66
CA LYS A 116 -11.87 15.85 8.78
C LYS A 116 -11.80 16.53 10.15
N ASP A 117 -11.65 15.76 11.23
CA ASP A 117 -11.58 16.29 12.59
C ASP A 117 -10.38 17.23 12.78
N VAL A 118 -9.21 16.85 12.27
CA VAL A 118 -7.99 17.69 12.29
C VAL A 118 -8.19 18.97 11.47
N CYS A 119 -8.77 18.87 10.27
CA CYS A 119 -9.06 20.06 9.46
C CYS A 119 -10.02 21.03 10.16
N LEU A 120 -11.01 20.53 10.89
CA LEU A 120 -11.93 21.35 11.66
C LEU A 120 -11.23 22.03 12.83
N GLN A 121 -10.33 21.34 13.52
CA GLN A 121 -9.52 21.92 14.61
C GLN A 121 -8.63 23.08 14.12
N ILE A 122 -7.95 22.91 12.98
CA ILE A 122 -7.08 23.95 12.40
C ILE A 122 -7.87 25.18 11.92
N LYS A 123 -9.09 24.99 11.42
CA LYS A 123 -9.94 26.09 10.94
C LYS A 123 -10.68 26.84 12.06
N GLY A 124 -10.83 26.22 13.23
CA GLY A 124 -11.52 26.79 14.40
C GLY A 124 -10.62 27.62 15.32
N THR A 125 -9.31 27.59 15.09
CA THR A 125 -8.28 28.47 15.68
C THR A 125 -7.95 29.62 14.75
#